data_AF-A0A9D5VGA5-F1
#
_entry.id   AF-A0A9D5VGA5-F1
#
_cell.length_a   1.000
_cell.length_b   1.000
_cell.length_c   1.000
_cell.angle_alpha   90.00
_cell.angle_beta   90.00
_cell.angle_gamma   90.00
#
_symmetry.space_group_name_H-M   'P 1'
#
loop_
_entity.id
_entity.type
_entity.pdbx_description
1 polymer ?
#
loop_
_entity_poly.entity_id
_entity_poly.type
_entity_poly.pdbx_seq_one_letter_code
_entity_poly.pdbx_strand_id
1 'polypeptide(L)'
;MAVVIPFDTLAFVKDLETSGVPLVQAEAHARALTSVLRKVEEARADELATKRDLKELEIRLEARFDTRLAETKAEIVRWLFTVSAGQAMLIIAILKLFPGQ
;
A
#
# COMPACT_ATOMS: atom_id res chain seq x y z
N MET A 1 2.46 -11.94 -6.24
CA MET A 1 2.76 -12.00 -7.69
C MET A 1 1.50 -12.53 -8.36
N ALA A 2 0.94 -11.82 -9.33
CA ALA A 2 -0.14 -12.37 -10.14
C ALA A 2 0.42 -13.58 -10.89
N VAL A 3 -0.08 -14.78 -10.58
CA VAL A 3 0.28 -15.99 -11.31
C VAL A 3 -0.61 -16.02 -12.54
N VAL A 4 -0.02 -15.73 -13.70
CA VAL A 4 -0.68 -15.97 -14.99
C VAL A 4 -0.54 -17.45 -15.28
N ILE A 5 -1.66 -18.16 -15.38
CA ILE A 5 -1.68 -19.57 -15.80
C ILE A 5 -1.95 -19.56 -17.31
N PRO A 6 -0.97 -19.87 -18.16
CA PRO A 6 -1.18 -19.86 -19.60
C PRO A 6 -2.20 -20.94 -19.99
N PHE A 7 -3.25 -20.55 -20.72
CA PHE A 7 -4.24 -21.47 -21.25
C PHE A 7 -3.89 -21.82 -22.70
N ASP A 8 -3.50 -23.07 -22.94
CA ASP A 8 -3.22 -23.59 -24.29
C ASP A 8 -4.53 -24.03 -24.95
N THR A 9 -5.07 -23.15 -25.79
CA THR A 9 -6.29 -23.41 -26.56
C THR A 9 -6.14 -24.59 -27.52
N LEU A 10 -4.96 -24.83 -28.08
CA LEU A 10 -4.75 -25.90 -29.06
C LEU A 10 -4.71 -27.26 -28.38
N ALA A 11 -3.99 -27.37 -27.27
CA ALA A 11 -3.98 -28.58 -26.45
C ALA A 11 -5.39 -28.91 -25.97
N PHE A 12 -6.13 -27.92 -25.47
CA PHE A 12 -7.51 -28.09 -25.02
C PHE A 12 -8.46 -28.59 -26.12
N VAL A 13 -8.37 -28.04 -27.34
CA VAL A 13 -9.18 -28.52 -28.48
C VAL A 13 -8.84 -29.98 -28.81
N LYS A 14 -7.55 -30.34 -28.87
CA LYS A 14 -7.11 -31.71 -29.17
C LYS A 14 -7.59 -32.72 -28.12
N ASP A 15 -7.58 -32.34 -26.85
CA ASP A 15 -8.06 -33.19 -25.76
C ASP A 15 -9.57 -33.45 -25.90
N LEU A 16 -10.34 -32.44 -26.27
CA LEU A 16 -11.78 -32.57 -26.54
C LEU A 16 -12.06 -33.44 -27.77
N GLU A 17 -11.33 -33.26 -28.87
CA GLU A 17 -11.46 -34.09 -30.07
C GLU A 17 -11.13 -35.56 -29.77
N THR A 18 -10.06 -35.82 -29.02
CA THR A 18 -9.67 -37.18 -28.60
C THR A 18 -10.71 -37.81 -27.69
N SER A 19 -11.48 -36.99 -26.96
CA SER A 19 -12.60 -37.42 -26.13
C SER A 19 -13.92 -37.61 -26.89
N GLY A 20 -13.90 -37.45 -28.22
CA GLY A 20 -15.07 -37.64 -29.08
C GLY A 20 -15.94 -36.40 -29.29
N VAL A 21 -15.48 -35.22 -28.85
CA VAL A 21 -16.18 -33.95 -29.12
C VAL A 21 -15.88 -33.51 -30.56
N PRO A 22 -16.89 -33.19 -31.39
CA PRO A 22 -16.66 -32.69 -32.74
C PRO A 22 -15.81 -31.40 -32.73
N LEU A 23 -14.87 -31.27 -33.68
CA LEU A 23 -13.95 -30.13 -33.79
C LEU A 23 -14.65 -28.77 -33.61
N VAL A 24 -15.79 -28.56 -34.30
CA VAL A 24 -16.55 -27.30 -34.24
C VAL A 24 -17.02 -26.98 -32.81
N GLN A 25 -17.41 -27.99 -32.04
CA GLN A 25 -17.80 -27.85 -30.64
C GLN A 25 -16.57 -27.66 -29.74
N ALA A 26 -15.50 -28.42 -29.98
CA ALA A 26 -14.26 -28.30 -29.23
C ALA A 26 -13.68 -26.87 -29.33
N GLU A 27 -13.62 -26.32 -30.54
CA GLU A 27 -13.23 -24.92 -30.74
C GLU A 27 -14.19 -23.93 -30.08
N ALA A 28 -15.51 -24.19 -30.12
CA ALA A 28 -16.49 -23.33 -29.47
C ALA A 28 -16.29 -23.30 -27.95
N HIS A 29 -16.01 -24.45 -27.33
CA HIS A 29 -15.67 -24.54 -25.91
C HIS A 29 -14.37 -23.80 -25.60
N ALA A 30 -13.32 -23.99 -26.41
CA ALA A 30 -12.05 -23.26 -26.25
C ALA A 30 -12.27 -21.73 -26.29
N ARG A 31 -13.02 -21.24 -27.29
CA ARG A 31 -13.35 -19.81 -27.42
C ARG A 31 -14.14 -19.28 -26.23
N ALA A 32 -15.13 -20.02 -25.76
CA ALA A 32 -15.93 -19.64 -24.60
C ALA A 32 -15.07 -19.57 -23.33
N LEU A 33 -14.23 -20.58 -23.10
CA LEU A 33 -13.35 -20.64 -21.93
C LEU A 33 -12.30 -19.51 -21.94
N THR A 34 -11.66 -19.24 -23.07
CA THR A 34 -10.74 -18.10 -23.22
C THR A 34 -11.42 -16.76 -22.91
N SER A 35 -12.67 -16.58 -23.37
CA SER A 35 -13.44 -15.36 -23.08
C SER A 35 -13.70 -15.19 -21.59
N VAL A 36 -14.03 -16.27 -20.87
CA VAL A 36 -14.24 -16.25 -19.42
C VAL A 36 -12.93 -15.99 -18.69
N LEU A 37 -11.84 -16.68 -19.05
CA LEU A 37 -10.53 -16.50 -18.42
C LEU A 37 -10.03 -15.06 -18.54
N ARG A 38 -10.16 -14.44 -19.73
CA ARG A 38 -9.80 -13.03 -19.93
C ARG A 38 -10.59 -12.10 -19.00
N LYS A 39 -11.91 -12.32 -18.86
CA LYS A 39 -12.75 -11.51 -17.96
C LYS A 39 -12.35 -11.66 -16.49
N VAL A 40 -11.97 -12.87 -16.08
CA VAL A 40 -11.49 -13.14 -14.72
C VAL A 40 -10.13 -12.49 -14.47
N GLU A 41 -9.23 -12.53 -15.46
CA GLU A 41 -7.93 -11.84 -15.38
C GLU A 41 -8.11 -10.33 -15.30
N GLU A 42 -8.99 -9.74 -16.10
CA GLU A 42 -9.33 -8.31 -16.07
C GLU A 42 -9.89 -7.91 -14.71
N ALA A 43 -10.87 -8.66 -14.18
CA ALA A 43 -11.45 -8.41 -12.86
C ALA A 43 -10.40 -8.53 -11.73
N ARG A 44 -9.49 -9.50 -11.82
CA ARG A 44 -8.40 -9.65 -10.83
C ARG A 44 -7.34 -8.57 -10.98
N ALA A 45 -7.05 -8.11 -12.19
CA ALA A 45 -6.08 -7.04 -12.40
C ALA A 45 -6.54 -5.73 -11.75
N ASP A 46 -7.84 -5.45 -11.76
CA ASP A 46 -8.43 -4.27 -11.12
C ASP A 46 -8.40 -4.34 -9.58
N GLU A 47 -8.44 -5.53 -8.98
CA GLU A 47 -8.37 -5.72 -7.51
C GLU A 47 -6.93 -5.72 -6.96
N LEU A 48 -5.91 -5.90 -7.81
CA LEU A 48 -4.54 -6.06 -7.38
C LEU A 48 -3.75 -4.75 -7.45
N ALA A 49 -3.30 -4.27 -6.29
CA ALA A 49 -2.32 -3.18 -6.25
C ALA A 49 -1.04 -3.58 -7.01
N THR A 50 -0.63 -2.77 -7.97
CA THR A 50 0.59 -3.00 -8.73
C THR A 50 1.82 -2.66 -7.88
N LYS A 51 3.00 -3.17 -8.28
CA LYS A 51 4.26 -2.79 -7.63
C LYS A 51 4.50 -1.28 -7.65
N ARG A 52 3.99 -0.58 -8.68
CA ARG A 52 4.07 0.87 -8.80
C ARG A 52 3.21 1.55 -7.74
N ASP A 53 1.98 1.07 -7.53
CA ASP A 53 1.07 1.61 -6.52
C ASP A 53 1.64 1.44 -5.11
N LEU A 54 2.25 0.28 -4.84
CA LEU A 54 2.95 0.03 -3.57
C LEU A 54 4.13 0.98 -3.37
N LYS A 55 4.94 1.21 -4.41
CA LYS A 55 6.07 2.16 -4.35
C LYS A 55 5.61 3.60 -4.14
N GLU A 56 4.52 4.00 -4.79
CA GLU A 56 3.94 5.33 -4.57
C GLU A 56 3.41 5.47 -3.14
N LEU A 57 2.77 4.43 -2.61
CA LEU A 57 2.29 4.40 -1.23
C LEU A 57 3.45 4.48 -0.23
N GLU A 58 4.54 3.76 -0.47
CA GLU A 58 5.78 3.79 0.33
C GLU A 58 6.35 5.21 0.39
N ILE A 59 6.59 5.84 -0.77
CA ILE A 59 7.10 7.22 -0.86
C ILE A 59 6.17 8.20 -0.13
N ARG A 60 4.85 8.05 -0.30
CA ARG A 60 3.86 8.91 0.36
C ARG A 60 3.85 8.71 1.87
N LEU A 61 4.06 7.48 2.35
CA LEU A 61 4.14 7.18 3.76
C LEU A 61 5.42 7.75 4.37
N GLU A 62 6.58 7.55 3.75
CA GLU A 62 7.86 8.13 4.19
C GLU A 62 7.75 9.65 4.33
N ALA A 63 7.27 10.33 3.29
CA ALA A 63 7.10 11.78 3.31
C ALA A 63 6.15 12.26 4.44
N ARG A 64 5.05 11.54 4.68
CA ARG A 64 4.12 11.86 5.78
C ARG A 64 4.73 11.62 7.15
N PHE A 65 5.49 10.54 7.32
CA PHE A 65 6.18 10.23 8.57
C PHE A 65 7.26 11.27 8.88
N ASP A 66 8.08 11.64 7.91
CA ASP A 66 9.10 12.67 8.06
C ASP A 66 8.49 14.02 8.46
N THR A 67 7.40 14.40 7.80
CA THR A 67 6.67 15.64 8.11
C THR A 67 6.15 15.62 9.55
N ARG A 68 5.45 14.54 9.96
CA ARG A 68 4.91 14.42 11.31
C ARG A 68 6.01 14.35 12.38
N LEU A 69 7.13 13.71 12.08
CA LEU A 69 8.28 13.66 12.98
C LEU A 69 8.91 15.05 13.15
N ALA A 70 9.04 15.82 12.08
CA ALA A 70 9.56 17.19 12.14
C ALA A 70 8.62 18.09 12.97
N GLU A 71 7.31 18.03 12.72
CA GLU A 71 6.29 18.76 13.50
C GLU A 71 6.34 18.39 14.98
N THR A 72 6.34 17.10 15.29
CA THR A 72 6.40 16.61 16.68
C THR A 72 7.69 17.03 17.38
N LYS A 73 8.85 16.93 16.71
CA LYS A 73 10.12 17.40 17.26
C LYS A 73 10.11 18.91 17.51
N ALA A 74 9.59 19.70 16.58
CA ALA A 74 9.48 21.14 16.73
C ALA A 74 8.58 21.52 17.91
N GLU A 75 7.45 20.83 18.06
CA GLU A 75 6.53 21.04 19.18
C GLU A 75 7.18 20.66 20.53
N ILE A 76 7.84 19.51 20.61
CA ILE A 76 8.58 19.08 21.82
C ILE A 76 9.64 20.13 22.18
N VAL A 77 10.44 20.57 21.20
CA VAL A 77 11.48 21.59 21.43
C VAL A 77 10.87 22.90 21.89
N ARG A 78 9.78 23.36 21.26
CA ARG A 78 9.07 24.59 21.66
C ARG A 78 8.57 24.50 23.10
N TRP A 79 7.91 23.41 23.48
CA TRP A 79 7.41 23.22 24.84
C TRP A 79 8.54 23.09 25.85
N LEU A 80 9.63 22.40 25.50
CA LEU A 80 10.81 22.29 26.35
C LEU A 80 11.39 23.67 26.66
N PHE A 81 11.57 24.54 25.66
CA PHE A 81 12.03 25.92 25.88
C PHE A 81 11.03 26.74 26.69
N THR A 82 9.74 26.62 26.40
CA THR A 82 8.68 27.35 27.11
C THR A 82 8.64 27.00 28.59
N VAL A 83 8.65 25.71 28.93
CA VAL A 83 8.67 25.22 30.31
C VAL A 83 9.99 25.61 30.99
N SER A 84 11.12 25.49 30.28
CA SER A 84 12.45 25.85 30.82
C SER A 84 12.56 27.32 31.17
N ALA A 85 12.06 28.21 30.30
CA ALA A 85 12.02 29.64 30.57
C ALA A 85 11.08 29.95 31.75
N GLY A 86 9.91 29.31 31.80
CA GLY A 86 8.94 29.48 32.89
C GLY A 86 9.52 29.10 34.25
N GLN A 87 10.15 27.92 34.35
CA GLN A 87 10.77 27.50 35.62
C GLN A 87 11.96 28.39 36.01
N ALA A 88 12.78 28.84 35.06
CA ALA A 88 13.91 29.73 35.37
C ALA A 88 13.42 31.08 35.94
N MET A 89 12.37 31.65 35.34
CA MET A 89 11.72 32.87 35.85
C MET A 89 11.12 32.66 37.24
N LEU A 90 10.48 31.51 37.48
CA LEU A 90 9.93 31.16 38.79
C LEU A 90 11.02 31.04 39.86
N ILE A 91 12.14 30.36 39.56
CA ILE A 91 13.29 30.25 40.46
C ILE A 91 13.84 31.64 40.81
N ILE A 92 14.02 32.52 39.81
CA ILE A 92 14.48 33.89 40.03
C ILE A 92 13.51 34.68 40.93
N ALA A 93 12.20 34.53 40.71
CA ALA A 93 11.19 35.18 41.53
C ALA A 93 11.24 34.72 42.99
N ILE A 94 11.40 33.41 43.23
CA ILE A 94 11.52 32.84 44.58
C ILE A 94 12.78 33.37 45.27
N LEU A 95 13.93 33.39 44.59
CA LEU A 95 15.19 33.91 45.15
C LEU A 95 15.11 35.39 45.53
N LYS A 96 14.34 36.19 44.78
CA LYS A 96 14.10 37.61 45.11
C LYS A 96 13.08 37.83 46.23
N LEU A 97 12.11 36.91 46.39
CA LEU A 97 11.07 37.02 47.42
C LEU A 97 11.58 36.59 48.80
N PHE A 98 12.54 35.67 48.85
CA PHE A 98 13.23 35.23 50.07
C PHE A 98 14.73 35.50 50.00
N PRO A 99 15.16 36.78 49.96
CA PRO A 99 16.58 37.12 49.95
C PRO A 99 17.15 36.93 51.36
N GLY A 100 17.53 35.69 51.70
CA GLY A 100 18.18 35.33 52.96
C GLY A 100 17.25 35.31 54.18
N GLN A 101 16.84 34.11 54.60
CA GLN A 101 16.87 33.77 56.03
C GLN A 101 18.32 33.44 56.42
#